data_AF-A0A2M6ZRN9-F1
#
_entry.id   AF-A0A2M6ZRN9-F1
#
_cell.length_a   1.000
_cell.length_b   1.000
_cell.length_c   1.000
_cell.angle_alpha   90.00
_cell.angle_beta   90.00
_cell.angle_gamma   90.00
#
_symmetry.space_group_name_H-M   'P 1'
#
loop_
_entity.id
_entity.type
_entity.pdbx_description
1 polymer ?
#
loop_
_entity_poly.entity_id
_entity_poly.type
_entity_poly.pdbx_seq_one_letter_code
_entity_poly.pdbx_strand_id
1 'polypeptide(L)'
;MHFVKDVDYVSEYKLLLTFEDGSAKHVDLESHLDGEIFEPLKDVDYFRTVRVNPDLDTIVWENGADVSPDFLYEIGTPVAEAASAA
;
A
#
# COMPACT_ATOMS: atom_id res chain seq x y z
N MET A 1 -14.15 6.15 -6.50
CA MET A 1 -13.44 6.06 -5.22
C MET A 1 -12.94 4.65 -5.13
N HIS A 2 -11.63 4.48 -5.03
CA HIS A 2 -11.02 3.18 -4.80
C HIS A 2 -10.92 2.90 -3.31
N PHE A 3 -10.92 1.63 -2.92
CA PHE A 3 -10.58 1.21 -1.57
C PHE A 3 -9.70 -0.04 -1.60
N VAL A 4 -8.86 -0.19 -0.58
CA VAL A 4 -7.91 -1.30 -0.46
C VAL A 4 -8.58 -2.45 0.29
N LYS A 5 -8.55 -3.64 -0.32
CA LYS A 5 -9.06 -4.88 0.28
C LYS A 5 -7.98 -5.71 0.95
N ASP A 6 -6.75 -5.65 0.43
CA ASP A 6 -5.64 -6.45 0.95
C ASP A 6 -4.29 -5.76 0.73
N VAL A 7 -3.31 -6.09 1.58
CA VAL A 7 -1.95 -5.59 1.50
C VAL A 7 -0.94 -6.68 1.82
N ASP A 8 0.02 -6.86 0.91
CA ASP A 8 1.20 -7.67 1.13
C ASP A 8 2.46 -6.80 1.10
N TYR A 9 3.35 -7.01 2.05
CA TYR A 9 4.68 -6.43 2.01
C TYR A 9 5.55 -7.16 0.98
N VAL A 10 6.17 -6.42 0.06
CA VAL A 10 7.03 -7.00 -0.99
C VAL A 10 8.50 -6.88 -0.59
N SER A 11 8.97 -5.65 -0.41
CA SER A 11 10.38 -5.34 -0.09
C SER A 11 10.56 -3.85 0.16
N GLU A 12 11.51 -3.44 1.00
CA GLU A 12 11.84 -2.03 1.24
C GLU A 12 10.58 -1.22 1.61
N TYR A 13 10.16 -0.27 0.76
CA TYR A 13 8.93 0.52 0.91
C TYR A 13 7.85 0.15 -0.13
N LYS A 14 7.95 -1.06 -0.67
CA LYS A 14 7.08 -1.57 -1.73
C LYS A 14 6.03 -2.49 -1.16
N LEU A 15 4.78 -2.22 -1.54
CA LEU A 15 3.60 -2.97 -1.16
C LEU A 15 2.90 -3.47 -2.40
N LEU A 16 2.27 -4.63 -2.28
CA LEU A 16 1.31 -5.15 -3.22
C LEU A 16 -0.07 -4.91 -2.63
N LEU A 17 -0.87 -4.07 -3.29
CA LEU A 17 -2.22 -3.73 -2.85
C LEU A 17 -3.25 -4.36 -3.76
N THR A 18 -4.25 -4.98 -3.17
CA THR A 18 -5.45 -5.45 -3.88
C THR A 18 -6.58 -4.48 -3.63
N PHE A 19 -7.18 -3.98 -4.70
CA PHE A 19 -8.27 -3.01 -4.64
C PHE A 19 -9.64 -3.67 -4.77
N GLU A 20 -10.69 -2.88 -4.53
CA GLU A 20 -12.07 -3.32 -4.57
C GLU A 20 -12.49 -4.00 -5.88
N ASP A 21 -11.92 -3.55 -6.99
CA ASP A 21 -12.24 -3.94 -8.37
C ASP A 21 -11.52 -5.23 -8.80
N GLY A 22 -10.75 -5.83 -7.89
CA GLY A 22 -9.94 -7.02 -8.13
C GLY A 22 -8.59 -6.73 -8.78
N SER A 23 -8.26 -5.46 -9.06
CA SER A 23 -6.92 -5.10 -9.52
C SER A 23 -5.90 -5.20 -8.40
N ALA A 24 -4.72 -5.71 -8.74
CA ALA A 24 -3.56 -5.72 -7.86
C ALA A 24 -2.49 -4.77 -8.43
N LYS A 25 -1.89 -3.94 -7.56
CA LYS A 25 -0.88 -2.96 -7.95
C LYS A 25 0.32 -2.99 -7.01
N HIS A 26 1.51 -2.90 -7.58
CA HIS A 26 2.73 -2.59 -6.85
C HIS A 26 2.81 -1.09 -6.58
N VAL A 27 2.94 -0.72 -5.32
CA VAL A 27 3.08 0.66 -4.86
C VAL A 27 4.43 0.83 -4.20
N ASP A 28 5.17 1.86 -4.58
CA ASP A 28 6.42 2.26 -3.94
C ASP A 28 6.22 3.59 -3.18
N LEU A 29 6.36 3.52 -1.86
CA LEU A 29 6.17 4.67 -0.98
C LEU A 29 7.48 5.36 -0.59
N GLU A 30 8.66 4.89 -1.03
CA GLU A 30 9.95 5.41 -0.58
C GLU A 30 10.06 6.94 -0.71
N SER A 31 9.62 7.49 -1.83
CA SER A 31 9.66 8.94 -2.13
C SER A 31 8.45 9.72 -1.61
N HIS A 32 7.59 9.10 -0.80
CA HIS A 32 6.32 9.66 -0.32
C HIS A 32 6.20 9.66 1.21
N LEU A 33 7.24 9.28 1.95
CA LEU A 33 7.27 9.24 3.41
C LEU A 33 7.79 10.57 4.02
N ASP A 34 7.21 11.68 3.58
CA ASP A 34 7.56 13.02 4.05
C ASP A 34 6.59 13.50 5.14
N GLY A 35 7.15 13.97 6.26
CA GLY A 35 6.40 14.60 7.34
C GLY A 35 6.46 13.81 8.65
N GLU A 36 6.20 14.50 9.77
CA GLU A 36 6.41 13.96 11.12
C GLU A 36 5.65 12.65 11.40
N ILE A 37 4.46 12.47 10.81
CA ILE A 37 3.67 11.24 10.94
C ILE A 37 4.26 10.05 10.16
N PHE A 38 5.01 10.32 9.09
CA PHE A 38 5.64 9.30 8.26
C PHE A 38 7.11 9.04 8.64
N GLU A 39 7.74 9.88 9.48
CA GLU A 39 9.13 9.65 9.94
C GLU A 39 9.37 8.23 10.52
N PRO A 40 8.49 7.66 11.37
CA PRO A 40 8.69 6.29 11.87
C PRO A 40 8.67 5.23 10.75
N LEU A 41 8.01 5.52 9.63
CA LEU A 41 7.90 4.60 8.50
C LEU A 41 9.17 4.52 7.67
N LYS A 42 10.16 5.40 7.90
CA LYS A 42 11.52 5.26 7.34
C LYS A 42 12.30 4.11 7.96
N ASP A 43 11.79 3.53 9.05
CA ASP A 43 12.26 2.25 9.56
C ASP A 43 11.49 1.13 8.86
N VAL A 44 12.20 0.27 8.12
CA VAL A 44 11.57 -0.79 7.32
C VAL A 44 10.89 -1.85 8.21
N ASP A 45 11.42 -2.12 9.40
CA ASP A 45 10.82 -3.05 10.36
C ASP A 45 9.48 -2.52 10.90
N TYR A 46 9.32 -1.20 10.97
CA TYR A 46 8.05 -0.53 11.28
C TYR A 46 7.14 -0.44 10.04
N PHE A 47 7.68 -0.11 8.86
CA PHE A 47 6.91 -0.03 7.62
C PHE A 47 6.20 -1.35 7.28
N ARG A 48 6.85 -2.50 7.48
CA ARG A 48 6.25 -3.82 7.21
C ARG A 48 5.07 -4.17 8.13
N THR A 49 4.81 -3.40 9.20
CA THR A 49 3.63 -3.62 10.06
C THR A 49 2.35 -3.02 9.48
N VAL A 50 2.39 -2.59 8.22
CA VAL A 50 1.24 -2.10 7.46
C VAL A 50 0.07 -3.09 7.55
N ARG A 51 -1.14 -2.56 7.63
CA ARG A 51 -2.38 -3.34 7.63
C ARG A 51 -3.49 -2.59 6.93
N VAL A 52 -4.47 -3.30 6.39
CA VAL A 52 -5.72 -2.69 5.93
C VAL A 52 -6.58 -2.31 7.13
N ASN A 53 -7.15 -1.11 7.10
CA ASN A 53 -8.17 -0.65 8.01
C ASN A 53 -9.53 -0.61 7.29
N PRO A 54 -10.46 -1.52 7.61
CA PRO A 54 -11.77 -1.60 6.96
C PRO A 54 -12.70 -0.43 7.30
N ASP A 55 -12.44 0.32 8.37
CA ASP A 55 -13.22 1.51 8.71
C ASP A 55 -12.80 2.74 7.89
N LEU A 56 -11.54 2.76 7.42
CA LEU A 56 -10.97 3.84 6.58
C LEU A 56 -10.81 3.44 5.12
N ASP A 57 -11.12 2.19 4.77
CA ASP A 57 -11.05 1.67 3.41
C ASP A 57 -9.63 1.79 2.77
N THR A 58 -8.59 1.78 3.60
CA THR A 58 -7.18 1.96 3.17
C THR A 58 -6.15 1.34 4.11
N ILE A 59 -4.86 1.44 3.78
CA ILE A 59 -3.74 0.97 4.62
C ILE A 59 -3.39 1.94 5.75
N VAL A 60 -3.01 1.41 6.90
CA VAL A 60 -2.60 2.16 8.09
C VAL A 60 -1.43 1.51 8.84
N TRP A 61 -0.80 2.28 9.70
CA TRP A 61 0.21 1.84 10.67
C TRP A 61 -0.23 2.13 12.12
N GLU A 62 0.51 1.58 13.11
CA GLU A 62 0.16 1.71 14.53
C GLU A 62 0.19 3.15 15.06
N ASN A 63 1.00 4.01 14.46
CA ASN A 63 1.07 5.44 14.79
C ASN A 63 -0.11 6.24 14.24
N GLY A 64 -1.04 5.59 13.52
CA GLY A 64 -2.19 6.25 12.90
C GLY A 64 -1.88 6.91 11.56
N ALA A 65 -0.69 6.70 10.99
CA ALA A 65 -0.43 7.08 9.61
C ALA A 65 -1.36 6.27 8.69
N ASP A 66 -1.95 6.94 7.71
CA ASP A 66 -2.74 6.37 6.64
C ASP A 66 -2.34 7.00 5.30
N VAL A 67 -2.66 6.32 4.21
CA VAL A 67 -2.45 6.86 2.86
C VAL A 67 -3.75 6.69 2.08
N SER A 68 -4.23 7.75 1.43
CA SER A 68 -5.48 7.73 0.69
C SER A 68 -5.50 6.63 -0.39
N PRO A 69 -6.60 5.85 -0.52
CA PRO A 69 -6.65 4.73 -1.45
C PRO A 69 -6.63 5.19 -2.92
N ASP A 70 -7.23 6.34 -3.24
CA ASP A 70 -7.15 6.92 -4.60
C ASP A 70 -5.70 7.30 -4.98
N PHE A 71 -4.90 7.79 -4.01
CA PHE A 71 -3.48 8.09 -4.25
C PHE A 71 -2.68 6.81 -4.50
N LEU A 72 -2.88 5.79 -3.68
CA LEU A 72 -2.25 4.47 -3.86
C LEU A 72 -2.61 3.86 -5.22
N TYR A 73 -3.86 4.02 -5.66
CA TYR A 73 -4.32 3.53 -6.95
C TYR A 73 -3.66 4.28 -8.12
N GLU A 74 -3.47 5.61 -7.99
CA GLU A 74 -2.84 6.47 -9.00
C GLU A 74 -1.35 6.14 -9.19
N ILE A 75 -0.58 6.05 -8.11
CA ILE A 75 0.87 5.79 -8.19
C ILE A 75 1.18 4.31 -8.44
N GLY A 76 0.22 3.42 -8.17
CA GLY A 76 0.39 1.98 -8.25
C GLY A 76 0.53 1.45 -9.68
N THR A 77 1.60 0.70 -9.92
CA THR A 77 1.82 0.00 -11.19
C THR A 77 1.03 -1.31 -11.19
N PRO A 78 0.15 -1.56 -12.19
CA PRO A 78 -0.61 -2.80 -12.26
C PRO A 78 0.33 -3.99 -12.30
N VAL A 79 0.02 -4.99 -11.47
CA VAL A 79 0.62 -6.31 -11.62
C VAL A 79 0.13 -6.82 -12.96
N ALA A 80 1.00 -6.86 -13.96
CA ALA A 80 0.69 -7.61 -15.16
C ALA A 80 0.36 -9.01 -14.66
N GLU A 81 -0.88 -9.46 -14.90
CA GLU A 81 -1.24 -10.85 -14.72
C GLU A 81 -0.11 -11.63 -15.39
N ALA A 82 0.68 -12.37 -14.61
CA ALA A 82 1.52 -13.38 -15.19
C ALA A 82 0.51 -14.25 -15.90
N ALA A 83 0.40 -14.08 -17.21
CA ALA A 83 -0.42 -14.92 -18.05
C ALA A 83 0.04 -16.33 -17.75
N SER A 84 -0.67 -17.00 -16.85
CA SER A 84 -0.52 -18.42 -16.62
C SER A 84 -1.22 -19.06 -17.80
N ALA A 85 -0.53 -19.00 -18.93
CA ALA A 85 -0.66 -19.97 -19.98
C ALA A 85 -0.25 -21.32 -19.39
N ALA A 86 -1.25 -22.20 -19.21
CA ALA A 86 -1.25 -23.64 -19.48
C ALA A 86 -2.31 -24.34 -18.61
#